data_AF-A0A847NDC5-F1
#
_entry.id   AF-A0A847NDC5-F1
#
_cell.length_a   1.000
_cell.length_b   1.000
_cell.length_c   1.000
_cell.angle_alpha   90.00
_cell.angle_beta   90.00
_cell.angle_gamma   90.00
#
_symmetry.space_group_name_H-M   'P 1'
#
loop_
_entity.id
_entity.type
_entity.pdbx_description
1 polymer ?
#
loop_
_entity_poly.entity_id
_entity_poly.type
_entity_poly.pdbx_seq_one_letter_code
_entity_poly.pdbx_strand_id
1 'polypeptide(L)'
;MYYGYRSQPATGGGQGFPGTTALDGITLIHTVENILSDLYRQGRKKFLLMSGHFENTAYMSEASYLFTKNHQDAKVVMINWWELVKDETLDNLFKGEFPGWEVEHASLTETSLMMHFCPELVHEDRIPKQKGKKHCPGPVIYPEPQGLVPESGILYSAEGASADIGRAMAEEIIETIGEILVKEF
;
A
#
# COMPACT_ATOMS: atom_id res chain seq x y z
N MET A 1 10.30 -7.28 1.62
CA MET A 1 10.13 -7.29 3.09
C MET A 1 8.73 -7.80 3.36
N TYR A 2 8.54 -8.77 4.28
CA TYR A 2 7.24 -9.43 4.48
C TYR A 2 6.40 -8.87 5.63
N TYR A 3 7.00 -8.09 6.53
CA TYR A 3 6.32 -7.46 7.67
C TYR A 3 6.46 -5.94 7.55
N GLY A 4 5.37 -5.21 7.80
CA GLY A 4 5.30 -3.75 7.75
C GLY A 4 4.90 -3.13 9.09
N TYR A 5 4.65 -1.82 9.09
CA TYR A 5 4.17 -1.10 10.26
C TYR A 5 2.71 -1.46 10.60
N ARG A 6 2.34 -1.17 11.85
CA ARG A 6 1.03 -1.46 12.43
C ARG A 6 -0.11 -0.90 11.58
N SER A 7 -1.10 -1.74 11.31
CA SER A 7 -2.32 -1.35 10.60
C SER A 7 -3.11 -0.29 11.39
N GLN A 8 -3.66 0.70 10.68
CA GLN A 8 -4.51 1.74 11.28
C GLN A 8 -5.97 1.51 10.87
N PRO A 9 -6.95 1.79 11.76
CA PRO A 9 -8.38 1.62 11.46
C PRO A 9 -8.84 2.31 10.18
N ALA A 10 -8.27 3.48 9.91
CA ALA A 10 -8.67 4.34 8.80
C ALA A 10 -8.18 3.87 7.43
N THR A 11 -7.15 3.01 7.38
CA THR A 11 -6.38 2.69 6.17
C THR A 11 -6.10 1.21 5.95
N GLY A 12 -6.18 0.38 6.99
CA GLY A 12 -5.82 -1.04 6.92
C GLY A 12 -6.66 -1.96 7.81
N GLY A 13 -7.79 -1.48 8.33
CA GLY A 13 -8.67 -2.26 9.21
C GLY A 13 -8.23 -2.34 10.69
N GLY A 14 -7.10 -1.75 11.06
CA GLY A 14 -6.65 -1.65 12.46
C GLY A 14 -5.85 -2.85 12.96
N GLN A 15 -5.13 -2.63 14.07
CA GLN A 15 -4.19 -3.62 14.62
C GLN A 15 -4.89 -4.69 15.48
N GLY A 16 -6.18 -4.50 15.80
CA GLY A 16 -6.97 -5.42 16.62
C GLY A 16 -7.32 -6.75 15.95
N PHE A 17 -7.19 -6.87 14.62
CA PHE A 17 -7.53 -8.09 13.89
C PHE A 17 -6.49 -9.22 14.13
N PRO A 18 -6.95 -10.46 14.43
CA PRO A 18 -6.04 -11.60 14.54
C PRO A 18 -5.39 -11.91 13.19
N GLY A 19 -4.11 -12.32 13.21
CA GLY A 19 -3.32 -12.61 12.02
C GLY A 19 -2.39 -11.47 11.60
N THR A 20 -2.84 -10.21 11.75
CA THR A 20 -1.99 -9.03 11.48
C THR A 20 -0.76 -9.02 12.39
N THR A 21 0.41 -9.15 11.78
CA THR A 21 1.71 -9.18 12.48
C THR A 21 2.56 -8.02 11.96
N ALA A 22 2.92 -7.10 12.85
CA ALA A 22 3.53 -5.84 12.47
C ALA A 22 4.83 -5.56 13.23
N LEU A 23 5.69 -4.76 12.61
CA LEU A 23 6.86 -4.13 13.21
C LEU A 23 6.47 -2.82 13.87
N ASP A 24 7.20 -2.43 14.92
CA ASP A 24 7.19 -1.02 15.33
C ASP A 24 7.92 -0.14 14.31
N GLY A 25 7.68 1.17 14.39
CA GLY A 25 8.20 2.12 13.42
C GLY A 25 9.73 2.20 13.40
N ILE A 26 10.37 2.10 14.58
CA ILE A 26 11.83 2.16 14.71
C ILE A 26 12.46 0.95 14.03
N THR A 27 11.88 -0.23 14.25
CA THR A 27 12.34 -1.49 13.64
C THR A 27 12.21 -1.43 12.13
N LEU A 28 11.09 -0.93 11.59
CA LEU A 28 10.91 -0.76 10.15
C LEU A 28 11.95 0.22 9.57
N ILE A 29 12.14 1.38 10.21
CA ILE A 29 13.14 2.38 9.78
C ILE A 29 14.54 1.75 9.71
N HIS A 30 15.00 1.14 10.81
CA HIS A 30 16.33 0.52 10.86
C HIS A 30 16.47 -0.63 9.85
N THR A 31 15.41 -1.42 9.64
CA THR A 31 15.44 -2.50 8.65
C THR A 31 15.69 -1.96 7.25
N VAL A 32 14.96 -0.91 6.84
CA VAL A 32 15.14 -0.26 5.53
C VAL A 32 16.55 0.35 5.42
N GLU A 33 16.98 1.12 6.43
CA GLU A 33 18.32 1.74 6.44
C GLU A 33 19.44 0.70 6.35
N ASN A 34 19.33 -0.42 7.07
CA ASN A 34 20.34 -1.49 7.06
C ASN A 34 20.45 -2.15 5.68
N ILE A 35 19.31 -2.42 5.03
CA ILE A 35 19.30 -2.98 3.67
C ILE A 35 19.94 -1.99 2.68
N LEU A 36 19.52 -0.72 2.71
CA LEU A 36 20.08 0.32 1.84
C LEU A 36 21.59 0.49 2.06
N SER A 37 22.03 0.53 3.32
CA SER A 37 23.44 0.68 3.69
C SER A 37 24.29 -0.51 3.25
N ASP A 38 23.79 -1.74 3.36
CA ASP A 38 24.54 -2.91 2.91
C ASP A 38 24.66 -2.96 1.37
N LEU A 39 23.58 -2.62 0.65
CA LEU A 39 23.63 -2.49 -0.81
C LEU A 39 24.55 -1.33 -1.24
N TYR A 40 24.56 -0.23 -0.49
CA TYR A 40 25.47 0.90 -0.73
C TYR A 40 26.93 0.51 -0.52
N ARG A 41 27.24 -0.23 0.54
CA ARG A 41 28.57 -0.80 0.79
C ARG A 41 29.04 -1.69 -0.37
N GLN A 42 28.12 -2.34 -1.08
CA GLN A 42 28.39 -3.13 -2.30
C GLN A 42 28.50 -2.27 -3.58
N GLY A 43 28.43 -0.93 -3.47
CA GLY A 43 28.60 0.01 -4.58
C GLY A 43 27.31 0.44 -5.27
N ARG A 44 26.12 0.07 -4.75
CA ARG A 44 24.83 0.54 -5.29
C ARG A 44 24.53 1.96 -4.81
N LYS A 45 24.04 2.81 -5.71
CA LYS A 45 23.76 4.23 -5.39
C LYS A 45 22.36 4.69 -5.79
N LYS A 46 21.58 3.83 -6.43
CA LYS A 46 20.27 4.13 -7.00
C LYS A 46 19.29 3.09 -6.49
N PHE A 47 18.26 3.53 -5.77
CA PHE A 47 17.33 2.66 -5.08
C PHE A 47 15.90 3.09 -5.39
N LEU A 48 15.05 2.16 -5.83
CA LEU A 48 13.61 2.33 -5.86
C LEU A 48 13.01 1.54 -4.71
N LEU A 49 12.24 2.21 -3.85
CA LEU A 49 11.44 1.57 -2.82
C LEU A 49 9.96 1.71 -3.19
N MET A 50 9.26 0.57 -3.28
CA MET A 50 7.83 0.53 -3.56
C MET A 50 7.07 0.04 -2.33
N SER A 51 6.13 0.83 -1.83
CA SER A 51 5.21 0.40 -0.78
C SER A 51 3.98 -0.27 -1.37
N GLY A 52 3.57 -1.36 -0.74
CA GLY A 52 2.27 -1.99 -0.92
C GLY A 52 1.40 -2.01 0.32
N HIS A 53 1.78 -1.24 1.35
CA HIS A 53 1.04 -1.12 2.60
C HIS A 53 1.02 0.34 3.01
N PHE A 54 -0.18 0.92 3.16
CA PHE A 54 -0.37 2.37 3.33
C PHE A 54 0.45 2.93 4.50
N GLU A 55 0.46 2.20 5.61
CA GLU A 55 1.07 2.63 6.86
C GLU A 55 2.61 2.62 6.83
N ASN A 56 3.24 2.00 5.83
CA ASN A 56 4.70 1.98 5.70
C ASN A 56 5.28 3.31 5.20
N THR A 57 4.50 4.12 4.46
CA THR A 57 5.02 5.23 3.65
C THR A 57 5.82 6.24 4.48
N ALA A 58 5.33 6.65 5.65
CA ALA A 58 6.03 7.61 6.50
C ALA A 58 7.37 7.07 7.03
N TYR A 59 7.42 5.79 7.39
CA TYR A 59 8.62 5.15 7.94
C TYR A 59 9.68 4.87 6.87
N MET A 60 9.24 4.47 5.67
CA MET A 60 10.12 4.35 4.50
C MET A 60 10.70 5.72 4.11
N SER A 61 9.90 6.79 4.21
CA SER A 61 10.34 8.16 3.94
C SER A 61 11.41 8.60 4.93
N GLU A 62 11.18 8.39 6.23
CA GLU A 62 12.16 8.69 7.28
C GLU A 62 13.46 7.89 7.08
N ALA A 63 13.38 6.59 6.83
CA ALA A 63 14.56 5.76 6.55
C ALA A 63 15.34 6.24 5.32
N SER A 64 14.63 6.63 4.26
CA SER A 64 15.26 7.16 3.05
C SER A 64 15.96 8.49 3.30
N TYR A 65 15.34 9.37 4.09
CA TYR A 65 15.94 10.65 4.50
C TYR A 65 17.20 10.43 5.35
N LEU A 66 17.14 9.58 6.38
CA LEU A 66 18.28 9.29 7.25
C LEU A 66 19.44 8.63 6.48
N PHE A 67 19.13 7.69 5.58
CA PHE A 67 20.11 7.04 4.72
C PHE A 67 20.81 8.04 3.79
N THR A 68 20.04 8.84 3.04
CA THR A 68 20.61 9.80 2.07
C THR A 68 21.34 10.96 2.75
N LYS A 69 20.93 11.35 3.97
CA LYS A 69 21.67 12.31 4.81
C LYS A 69 23.11 11.86 5.07
N ASN A 70 23.35 10.55 5.24
CA ASN A 70 24.69 10.00 5.48
C ASN A 70 25.42 9.57 4.18
N HIS A 71 24.70 9.45 3.06
CA HIS A 71 25.23 8.97 1.78
C HIS A 71 24.80 9.91 0.64
N GLN A 72 25.47 11.06 0.56
CA GLN A 72 25.09 12.18 -0.32
C GLN A 72 25.14 11.88 -1.83
N ASP A 73 25.83 10.81 -2.22
CA ASP A 73 25.92 10.34 -3.60
C ASP A 73 24.93 9.21 -3.94
N ALA A 74 24.07 8.83 -2.99
CA ALA A 74 22.98 7.90 -3.19
C ALA A 74 21.65 8.63 -3.48
N LYS A 75 20.81 8.01 -4.31
CA LYS A 75 19.45 8.46 -4.63
C LYS A 75 18.46 7.36 -4.29
N VAL A 76 17.43 7.72 -3.52
CA VAL A 76 16.30 6.86 -3.21
C VAL A 76 15.04 7.49 -3.80
N VAL A 77 14.36 6.74 -4.65
CA VAL A 77 13.03 7.07 -5.18
C VAL A 77 12.02 6.21 -4.43
N MET A 78 10.96 6.82 -3.95
CA MET A 78 9.86 6.13 -3.28
C MET A 78 8.59 6.25 -4.10
N ILE A 79 7.83 5.16 -4.16
CA ILE A 79 6.52 5.09 -4.79
C ILE A 79 5.58 4.26 -3.90
N ASN A 80 4.30 4.60 -3.89
CA ASN A 80 3.24 3.69 -3.49
C ASN A 80 2.56 3.16 -4.75
N TRP A 81 2.31 1.85 -4.89
CA TRP A 81 1.80 1.33 -6.17
C TRP A 81 0.47 1.96 -6.58
N TRP A 82 -0.38 2.30 -5.59
CA TRP A 82 -1.70 2.86 -5.84
C TRP A 82 -1.65 4.28 -6.39
N GLU A 83 -0.61 5.05 -6.08
CA GLU A 83 -0.39 6.39 -6.64
C GLU A 83 0.01 6.35 -8.12
N LEU A 84 0.29 5.16 -8.67
CA LEU A 84 0.64 4.97 -10.07
C LEU A 84 -0.58 4.64 -10.95
N VAL A 85 -1.74 4.37 -10.34
CA VAL A 85 -2.99 4.18 -11.08
C VAL A 85 -3.49 5.55 -11.53
N LYS A 86 -3.74 5.70 -12.83
CA LYS A 86 -4.12 6.98 -13.44
C LYS A 86 -5.53 7.39 -13.02
N ASP A 87 -5.76 8.70 -12.91
CA ASP A 87 -7.09 9.25 -12.58
C ASP A 87 -8.18 8.77 -13.56
N GLU A 88 -7.86 8.63 -14.84
CA GLU A 88 -8.79 8.08 -15.86
C GLU A 88 -9.21 6.63 -15.54
N THR A 89 -8.28 5.82 -15.07
CA THR A 89 -8.54 4.44 -14.65
C THR A 89 -9.44 4.42 -13.42
N LEU A 90 -9.18 5.28 -12.44
CA LEU A 90 -10.03 5.43 -11.25
C LEU A 90 -11.43 5.94 -11.61
N ASP A 91 -11.54 6.93 -12.48
CA ASP A 91 -12.83 7.48 -12.94
C ASP A 91 -13.67 6.40 -13.64
N ASN A 92 -13.03 5.55 -14.46
CA ASN A 92 -13.72 4.46 -15.15
C ASN A 92 -14.17 3.36 -14.18
N LEU A 93 -13.30 2.94 -13.25
CA LEU A 93 -13.61 1.88 -12.29
C LEU A 93 -14.70 2.29 -11.29
N PHE A 94 -14.65 3.53 -10.82
CA PHE A 94 -15.54 4.04 -9.77
C PHE A 94 -16.63 4.97 -10.31
N LYS A 95 -16.76 5.11 -11.64
CA LYS A 95 -17.74 5.98 -12.31
C LYS A 95 -17.69 7.42 -11.81
N GLY A 96 -16.48 7.94 -11.61
CA GLY A 96 -16.21 9.27 -11.04
C GLY A 96 -16.48 9.42 -9.54
N GLU A 97 -16.81 8.33 -8.83
CA GLU A 97 -17.11 8.35 -7.40
C GLU A 97 -16.02 7.67 -6.55
N PHE A 98 -14.75 7.74 -6.96
CA PHE A 98 -13.62 7.14 -6.23
C PHE A 98 -13.68 7.49 -4.72
N PRO A 99 -13.66 6.50 -3.81
CA PRO A 99 -13.86 6.74 -2.39
C PRO A 99 -12.61 7.26 -1.66
N GLY A 100 -11.45 7.26 -2.33
CA GLY A 100 -10.14 7.54 -1.75
C GLY A 100 -9.35 6.26 -1.47
N TRP A 101 -8.03 6.32 -1.59
CA TRP A 101 -7.14 5.18 -1.37
C TRP A 101 -7.16 4.66 0.06
N GLU A 102 -7.50 5.53 1.02
CA GLU A 102 -7.56 5.19 2.43
C GLU A 102 -8.57 4.06 2.71
N VAL A 103 -9.65 3.95 1.92
CA VAL A 103 -10.65 2.90 2.12
C VAL A 103 -10.56 1.77 1.09
N GLU A 104 -9.53 1.77 0.25
CA GLU A 104 -9.29 0.70 -0.72
C GLU A 104 -8.64 -0.57 -0.12
N HIS A 105 -8.48 -0.64 1.21
CA HIS A 105 -8.03 -1.83 1.92
C HIS A 105 -8.97 -3.02 1.75
N ALA A 106 -8.45 -4.08 1.12
CA ALA A 106 -9.17 -5.28 0.70
C ALA A 106 -10.41 -4.99 -0.18
N SER A 107 -10.47 -3.81 -0.80
CA SER A 107 -11.59 -3.36 -1.61
C SER A 107 -11.37 -3.73 -3.09
N LEU A 108 -11.98 -2.98 -4.01
CA LEU A 108 -12.03 -3.30 -5.44
C LEU A 108 -10.63 -3.51 -6.03
N THR A 109 -9.71 -2.57 -5.78
CA THR A 109 -8.41 -2.52 -6.47
C THR A 109 -7.48 -3.65 -6.04
N GLU A 110 -7.26 -3.81 -4.73
CA GLU A 110 -6.44 -4.90 -4.17
C GLU A 110 -7.02 -6.28 -4.49
N THR A 111 -8.34 -6.45 -4.36
CA THR A 111 -8.99 -7.73 -4.68
C THR A 111 -8.83 -8.07 -6.15
N SER A 112 -8.98 -7.09 -7.05
CA SER A 112 -8.80 -7.30 -8.48
C SER A 112 -7.35 -7.69 -8.83
N LEU A 113 -6.36 -7.02 -8.23
CA LEU A 113 -4.95 -7.38 -8.40
C LEU A 113 -4.67 -8.81 -7.91
N MET A 114 -5.22 -9.20 -6.76
CA MET A 114 -5.09 -10.56 -6.24
C MET A 114 -5.77 -11.60 -7.13
N MET A 115 -6.95 -11.31 -7.68
CA MET A 115 -7.61 -12.19 -8.66
C MET A 115 -6.79 -12.37 -9.93
N HIS A 116 -5.99 -11.37 -10.32
CA HIS A 116 -5.08 -11.49 -11.46
C HIS A 116 -3.83 -12.32 -11.12
N PHE A 117 -3.15 -12.01 -10.02
CA PHE A 117 -1.84 -12.60 -9.70
C PHE A 117 -1.92 -13.95 -9.01
N CYS A 118 -2.84 -14.10 -8.07
CA CYS A 118 -2.99 -15.28 -7.20
C CYS A 118 -4.48 -15.61 -6.99
N PRO A 119 -5.23 -15.93 -8.07
CA PRO A 119 -6.68 -16.16 -7.99
C PRO A 119 -7.09 -17.22 -6.96
N GLU A 120 -6.25 -18.22 -6.71
CA GLU A 120 -6.48 -19.27 -5.73
C GLU A 120 -6.55 -18.79 -4.27
N LEU A 121 -6.05 -17.57 -4.00
CA LEU A 121 -6.11 -16.94 -2.68
C LEU A 121 -7.35 -16.06 -2.48
N VAL A 122 -8.17 -15.88 -3.53
CA VAL A 122 -9.39 -15.08 -3.47
C VAL A 122 -10.61 -15.99 -3.45
N HIS A 123 -11.35 -15.96 -2.35
CA HIS A 123 -12.61 -16.70 -2.20
C HIS A 123 -13.79 -15.77 -2.51
N GLU A 124 -14.18 -15.70 -3.79
CA GLU A 124 -15.23 -14.79 -4.29
C GLU A 124 -16.56 -14.94 -3.56
N ASP A 125 -16.92 -16.17 -3.19
CA ASP A 125 -18.14 -16.51 -2.44
C ASP A 125 -18.17 -15.91 -1.03
N ARG A 126 -17.03 -15.43 -0.53
CA ARG A 126 -16.87 -14.84 0.80
C ARG A 126 -16.71 -13.33 0.79
N ILE A 127 -16.75 -12.68 -0.37
CA ILE A 127 -16.69 -11.22 -0.46
C ILE A 127 -17.89 -10.62 0.30
N PRO A 128 -17.67 -9.81 1.35
CA PRO A 128 -18.75 -9.25 2.13
C PRO A 128 -19.61 -8.30 1.30
N LYS A 129 -20.94 -8.42 1.40
CA LYS A 129 -21.90 -7.53 0.72
C LYS A 129 -22.08 -6.16 1.39
N GLN A 130 -21.08 -5.73 2.15
CA GLN A 130 -21.14 -4.48 2.88
C GLN A 130 -21.01 -3.30 1.94
N LYS A 131 -21.62 -2.16 2.33
CA LYS A 131 -21.38 -0.89 1.66
C LYS A 131 -20.38 -0.08 2.47
N GLY A 132 -19.28 0.27 1.85
CA GLY A 132 -18.27 1.13 2.40
C GLY A 132 -18.72 2.57 2.60
N LYS A 133 -17.91 3.34 3.35
CA LYS A 133 -18.01 4.80 3.42
C LYS A 133 -16.68 5.40 3.00
N LYS A 134 -16.71 6.58 2.39
CA LYS A 134 -15.48 7.35 2.15
C LYS A 134 -14.77 7.61 3.47
N HIS A 135 -13.45 7.73 3.40
CA HIS A 135 -12.66 8.11 4.57
C HIS A 135 -13.16 9.44 5.13
N CYS A 136 -13.35 9.50 6.45
CA CYS A 136 -13.70 10.72 7.16
C CYS A 136 -12.55 11.03 8.13
N PRO A 137 -11.75 12.08 7.86
CA PRO A 137 -10.63 12.42 8.72
C PRO A 137 -11.07 12.68 10.16
N GLY A 138 -10.32 12.14 11.11
CA GLY A 138 -10.60 12.27 12.54
C GLY A 138 -9.36 12.02 13.39
N PRO A 139 -9.44 12.23 14.71
CA PRO A 139 -8.33 11.95 15.60
C PRO A 139 -8.03 10.45 15.65
N VAL A 140 -6.75 10.10 15.67
CA VAL A 140 -6.29 8.73 15.96
C VAL A 140 -6.21 8.55 17.47
N ILE A 141 -6.88 7.53 18.01
CA ILE A 141 -7.03 7.30 19.45
C ILE A 141 -6.28 6.03 19.84
N TYR A 142 -5.53 6.08 20.95
CA TYR A 142 -4.83 4.94 21.55
C TYR A 142 -5.26 4.76 23.02
N PRO A 143 -5.56 3.52 23.48
CA PRO A 143 -5.70 2.31 22.68
C PRO A 143 -6.84 2.42 21.65
N GLU A 144 -6.73 1.65 20.57
CA GLU A 144 -7.72 1.63 19.48
C GLU A 144 -9.13 1.35 20.04
N PRO A 145 -10.10 2.26 19.88
CA PRO A 145 -11.48 2.02 20.28
C PRO A 145 -12.10 0.85 19.50
N GLN A 146 -12.95 0.06 20.18
CA GLN A 146 -13.72 -0.99 19.50
C GLN A 146 -14.77 -0.40 18.55
N GLY A 147 -15.09 -1.14 17.48
CA GLY A 147 -16.18 -0.79 16.56
C GLY A 147 -15.85 0.31 15.54
N LEU A 148 -14.58 0.72 15.41
CA LEU A 148 -14.15 1.66 14.38
C LEU A 148 -14.13 1.07 12.97
N VAL A 149 -14.00 -0.25 12.87
CA VAL A 149 -13.82 -0.98 11.61
C VAL A 149 -14.93 -2.03 11.47
N PRO A 150 -15.45 -2.27 10.25
CA PRO A 150 -16.37 -3.36 9.99
C PRO A 150 -15.81 -4.72 10.44
N GLU A 151 -16.67 -5.63 10.93
CA GLU A 151 -16.23 -6.95 11.43
C GLU A 151 -15.48 -7.80 10.40
N SER A 152 -15.71 -7.53 9.12
CA SER A 152 -15.04 -8.16 7.98
C SER A 152 -13.61 -7.69 7.73
N GLY A 153 -13.20 -6.54 8.31
CA GLY A 153 -11.90 -5.90 8.09
C GLY A 153 -11.78 -5.04 6.83
N ILE A 154 -12.56 -5.33 5.78
CA ILE A 154 -12.60 -4.51 4.56
C ILE A 154 -13.18 -3.11 4.85
N LEU A 155 -12.58 -2.07 4.27
CA LEU A 155 -12.97 -0.68 4.56
C LEU A 155 -14.01 -0.10 3.60
N TYR A 156 -14.08 -0.61 2.37
CA TYR A 156 -15.08 -0.20 1.40
C TYR A 156 -15.92 -1.38 0.87
N SER A 157 -15.71 -1.75 -0.40
CA SER A 157 -16.37 -2.87 -1.07
C SER A 157 -15.45 -3.42 -2.16
N ALA A 158 -15.42 -4.75 -2.30
CA ALA A 158 -14.77 -5.44 -3.40
C ALA A 158 -15.78 -5.95 -4.45
N GLU A 159 -17.04 -5.49 -4.37
CA GLU A 159 -18.06 -5.83 -5.37
C GLU A 159 -17.64 -5.35 -6.76
N GLY A 160 -17.67 -6.26 -7.74
CA GLY A 160 -17.24 -5.98 -9.12
C GLY A 160 -15.74 -6.13 -9.35
N ALA A 161 -14.95 -6.52 -8.34
CA ALA A 161 -13.56 -6.90 -8.54
C ALA A 161 -13.45 -8.04 -9.55
N SER A 162 -12.41 -8.00 -10.39
CA SER A 162 -12.17 -9.05 -11.39
C SER A 162 -10.70 -9.15 -11.76
N ALA A 163 -10.29 -10.32 -12.25
CA ALA A 163 -8.94 -10.53 -12.77
C ALA A 163 -8.61 -9.62 -13.97
N ASP A 164 -9.60 -9.24 -14.78
CA ASP A 164 -9.40 -8.33 -15.91
C ASP A 164 -9.09 -6.90 -15.46
N ILE A 165 -9.78 -6.39 -14.42
CA ILE A 165 -9.45 -5.12 -13.79
C ILE A 165 -8.03 -5.19 -13.20
N GLY A 166 -7.70 -6.28 -12.51
CA GLY A 166 -6.37 -6.48 -11.92
C GLY A 166 -5.25 -6.47 -12.96
N ARG A 167 -5.46 -7.18 -14.08
CA ARG A 167 -4.51 -7.23 -15.19
C ARG A 167 -4.29 -5.85 -15.80
N ALA A 168 -5.37 -5.11 -16.10
CA ALA A 168 -5.27 -3.78 -16.70
C ALA A 168 -4.52 -2.79 -15.79
N MET A 169 -4.83 -2.78 -14.49
CA MET A 169 -4.12 -1.93 -13.53
C MET A 169 -2.65 -2.35 -13.39
N ALA A 170 -2.35 -3.66 -13.36
CA ALA A 170 -0.98 -4.13 -13.28
C ALA A 170 -0.14 -3.71 -14.51
N GLU A 171 -0.69 -3.81 -15.71
CA GLU A 171 -0.05 -3.35 -16.95
C GLU A 171 0.25 -1.84 -16.90
N GLU A 172 -0.71 -1.02 -16.45
CA GLU A 172 -0.54 0.42 -16.28
C GLU A 172 0.53 0.78 -15.23
N ILE A 173 0.48 0.14 -14.06
CA ILE A 173 1.45 0.37 -12.97
C ILE A 173 2.86 0.02 -13.45
N ILE A 174 3.05 -1.09 -14.17
CA ILE A 174 4.35 -1.49 -14.71
C ILE A 174 4.90 -0.46 -15.71
N GLU A 175 4.04 0.05 -16.61
CA GLU A 175 4.41 1.11 -17.55
C GLU A 175 4.88 2.36 -16.81
N THR A 176 4.11 2.84 -15.84
CA THR A 176 4.46 4.03 -15.05
C THR A 176 5.73 3.83 -14.22
N ILE A 177 5.96 2.65 -13.64
CA ILE A 177 7.25 2.33 -12.98
C ILE A 177 8.41 2.44 -13.99
N GLY A 178 8.24 1.92 -15.21
CA GLY A 178 9.23 2.03 -16.27
C GLY A 178 9.60 3.48 -16.61
N GLU A 179 8.59 4.34 -16.75
CA GLU A 179 8.78 5.78 -17.01
C GLU A 179 9.53 6.47 -15.86
N ILE A 180 9.17 6.17 -14.61
CA ILE A 180 9.84 6.71 -13.42
C ILE A 180 11.31 6.26 -13.39
N LEU A 181 11.59 4.98 -13.67
CA LEU A 181 12.96 4.47 -13.68
C LEU A 181 13.83 5.18 -14.74
N VAL A 182 13.30 5.38 -15.96
CA VAL A 182 14.02 6.10 -17.03
C VAL A 182 14.24 7.57 -16.68
N LYS A 183 13.27 8.21 -16.04
CA LYS A 183 13.35 9.62 -15.65
C LYS A 183 14.34 9.85 -14.50
N GLU A 184 14.33 8.96 -13.51
CA GLU A 184 15.03 9.19 -12.24
C GLU A 184 16.43 8.57 -12.17
N PHE A 185 16.77 7.59 -13.03
CA PHE A 185 18.04 6.87 -13.01
C PHE A 185 18.74 6.82 -14.37
#